data_AF-A0A7L1YGB7-F1
#
_entry.id   AF-A0A7L1YGB7-F1
#
_cell.length_a   1.000
_cell.length_b   1.000
_cell.length_c   1.000
_cell.angle_alpha   90.00
_cell.angle_beta   90.00
_cell.angle_gamma   90.00
#
_symmetry.space_group_name_H-M   'P 1'
#
loop_
_entity.id
_entity.type
_entity.pdbx_description
1 polymer ?
#
loop_
_entity_poly.entity_id
_entity_poly.type
_entity_poly.pdbx_seq_one_letter_code
_entity_poly.pdbx_strand_id
1 'polypeptide(L)'
;LCQRQLKAEQQRGTASQELTALKTENADASLLPEDRKKEVLPEECTDSARFLQVQEEEEEQLQDAGRAGTESIAQDIHSQVEKEKELELKEQFDALRREHTETLQELQRAHEKEKLLLAESHHRSQAALQETIQALNSQLKSFQEKMKRVEESLLSTDYKKHIQEYGSPSPFWEQELESLHFVIEMKNEHIHGLDKKLLHLENVEEKNLLLEEKVKTLQQENEDLQVRIQNHLVMARQLSEELQAARGALEKEAQLRDQAHREKEELLYRVLNGGDGTPFPMAAGEVPLIAT
;
A
#
# COMPACT_ATOMS: atom_id res chain seq x y z
N LEU A 1 -34.51 5.24 -9.36
CA LEU A 1 -33.66 6.15 -10.17
C LEU A 1 -34.11 6.13 -11.64
N CYS A 2 -35.33 6.60 -11.93
CA CYS A 2 -35.93 6.55 -13.28
C CYS A 2 -36.94 7.69 -13.52
N GLN A 3 -36.68 8.89 -12.99
CA GLN A 3 -37.60 10.03 -13.15
C GLN A 3 -36.93 11.41 -13.32
N ARG A 4 -35.60 11.49 -13.49
CA ARG A 4 -34.91 12.77 -13.75
C ARG A 4 -34.33 12.92 -15.16
N GLN A 5 -34.34 11.87 -15.97
CA GLN A 5 -33.85 11.93 -17.36
C GLN A 5 -34.92 12.41 -18.37
N LEU A 6 -36.20 12.40 -18.02
CA LEU A 6 -37.31 12.81 -18.92
C LEU A 6 -37.51 14.34 -19.05
N LYS A 7 -36.83 15.17 -18.24
CA LYS A 7 -36.97 16.64 -18.32
C LYS A 7 -35.91 17.34 -19.20
N ALA A 8 -34.85 16.64 -19.60
CA ALA A 8 -33.78 17.23 -20.43
C ALA A 8 -34.06 17.11 -21.94
N GLU A 9 -34.90 16.16 -22.37
CA GLU A 9 -35.27 16.03 -23.79
C GLU A 9 -36.42 16.96 -24.21
N GLN A 10 -37.23 17.45 -23.27
CA GLN A 10 -38.40 18.28 -23.58
C GLN A 10 -38.08 19.78 -23.78
N GLN A 11 -36.84 20.23 -23.52
CA GLN A 11 -36.39 21.60 -23.84
C GLN A 11 -35.53 21.69 -25.11
N ARG A 12 -35.18 20.55 -25.72
CA ARG A 12 -34.39 20.52 -26.97
C ARG A 12 -35.26 20.53 -28.23
N GLY A 13 -36.57 20.31 -28.09
CA GLY A 13 -37.54 20.26 -29.18
C GLY A 13 -38.26 21.58 -29.51
N THR A 14 -38.14 22.63 -28.70
CA THR A 14 -38.85 23.90 -28.89
C THR A 14 -38.00 25.04 -29.46
N ALA A 15 -36.67 24.96 -29.41
CA ALA A 15 -35.80 26.01 -29.93
C ALA A 15 -35.46 25.85 -31.44
N SER A 16 -35.82 24.73 -32.06
CA SER A 16 -35.57 24.46 -33.49
C SER A 16 -36.74 24.83 -34.41
N GLN A 17 -37.79 25.48 -33.91
CA GLN A 17 -38.97 25.88 -34.70
C GLN A 17 -39.13 27.39 -34.92
N GLU A 18 -38.22 28.23 -34.43
CA GLU A 18 -38.32 29.71 -34.61
C GLU A 18 -37.40 30.30 -35.70
N LEU A 19 -36.61 29.48 -36.41
CA LEU A 19 -35.68 29.95 -37.46
C LEU A 19 -36.07 29.59 -38.90
N THR A 20 -37.33 29.21 -39.13
CA THR A 20 -37.87 28.94 -40.48
C THR A 20 -38.97 29.92 -40.92
N ALA A 21 -39.18 31.03 -40.20
CA ALA A 21 -40.30 31.95 -40.43
C ALA A 21 -39.97 33.29 -41.11
N LEU A 22 -38.78 33.47 -41.71
CA LEU A 22 -38.46 34.68 -42.51
C LEU A 22 -37.73 34.32 -43.82
N LYS A 23 -38.29 33.38 -44.60
CA LYS A 23 -37.77 33.10 -45.95
C LYS A 23 -38.82 32.61 -46.95
N THR A 24 -40.02 33.19 -46.93
CA THR A 24 -41.04 32.98 -47.97
C THR A 24 -41.97 34.19 -48.07
N GLU A 25 -41.50 35.29 -48.65
CA GLU A 25 -42.37 36.25 -49.33
C GLU A 25 -41.55 37.02 -50.35
N ASN A 26 -41.33 36.42 -51.52
CA ASN A 26 -41.24 37.15 -52.79
C ASN A 26 -41.09 36.15 -53.95
N ALA A 27 -42.23 35.62 -54.37
CA ALA A 27 -42.43 35.11 -55.71
C ALA A 27 -43.88 35.47 -56.08
N ASP A 28 -44.04 36.56 -56.83
CA ASP A 28 -44.90 36.65 -58.02
C ASP A 28 -45.30 38.09 -58.33
N ALA A 29 -44.71 38.65 -59.38
CA ALA A 29 -45.41 39.49 -60.35
C ALA A 29 -44.56 39.55 -61.63
N SER A 30 -45.01 38.81 -62.64
CA SER A 30 -44.59 38.95 -64.03
C SER A 30 -44.75 40.40 -64.52
N LEU A 31 -43.89 40.83 -65.45
CA LEU A 31 -44.24 41.27 -66.81
C LEU A 31 -43.02 41.97 -67.47
N LEU A 32 -42.46 41.34 -68.50
CA LEU A 32 -41.76 42.00 -69.62
C LEU A 32 -42.80 42.79 -70.46
N PRO A 33 -42.46 43.77 -71.33
CA PRO A 33 -41.23 43.78 -72.15
C PRO A 33 -40.64 45.16 -72.55
N GLU A 34 -39.48 45.07 -73.23
CA GLU A 34 -39.04 45.80 -74.44
C GLU A 34 -37.64 46.42 -74.35
N ASP A 35 -36.87 46.03 -75.36
CA ASP A 35 -35.50 46.39 -75.70
C ASP A 35 -35.23 47.90 -75.76
N ARG A 36 -33.99 48.29 -75.40
CA ARG A 36 -33.11 49.05 -76.31
C ARG A 36 -31.69 49.24 -75.76
N LYS A 37 -30.77 48.59 -76.46
CA LYS A 37 -29.51 49.13 -77.02
C LYS A 37 -28.33 49.47 -76.08
N LYS A 38 -27.17 48.97 -76.56
CA LYS A 38 -25.76 49.40 -76.35
C LYS A 38 -25.15 48.80 -75.09
N GLU A 39 -24.35 47.72 -75.15
CA GLU A 39 -23.05 47.61 -75.84
C GLU A 39 -22.18 48.84 -75.53
N VAL A 40 -21.29 48.73 -74.53
CA VAL A 40 -20.04 49.52 -74.32
C VAL A 40 -19.39 49.15 -72.95
N LEU A 41 -18.15 48.64 -73.01
CA LEU A 41 -17.03 48.61 -72.02
C LEU A 41 -16.78 47.37 -71.12
N PRO A 42 -15.65 46.65 -71.34
CA PRO A 42 -15.16 45.55 -70.48
C PRO A 42 -14.21 45.96 -69.31
N GLU A 43 -13.99 47.25 -69.02
CA GLU A 43 -12.92 47.66 -68.07
C GLU A 43 -13.40 48.11 -66.68
N GLU A 44 -14.65 48.54 -66.49
CA GLU A 44 -15.16 48.93 -65.15
C GLU A 44 -15.62 47.76 -64.28
N CYS A 45 -15.93 46.60 -64.89
CA CYS A 45 -16.42 45.42 -64.18
C CYS A 45 -15.30 44.65 -63.45
N THR A 46 -14.05 44.79 -63.91
CA THR A 46 -12.88 44.19 -63.24
C THR A 46 -12.47 44.94 -61.99
N ASP A 47 -12.71 46.25 -61.91
CA ASP A 47 -12.26 47.07 -60.78
C ASP A 47 -13.25 47.06 -59.60
N SER A 48 -14.56 46.99 -59.85
CA SER A 48 -15.56 46.74 -58.78
C SER A 48 -15.43 45.35 -58.17
N ALA A 49 -15.15 44.32 -58.97
CA ALA A 49 -14.92 42.97 -58.47
C ALA A 49 -13.65 42.87 -57.61
N ARG A 50 -12.57 43.56 -58.00
CA ARG A 50 -11.36 43.69 -57.18
C ARG A 50 -11.62 44.46 -55.89
N PHE A 51 -12.45 45.50 -55.92
CA PHE A 51 -12.81 46.26 -54.72
C PHE A 51 -13.61 45.41 -53.72
N LEU A 52 -14.58 44.62 -54.19
CA LEU A 52 -15.33 43.69 -53.35
C LEU A 52 -14.44 42.57 -52.80
N GLN A 53 -13.52 42.06 -53.62
CA GLN A 53 -12.56 41.05 -53.19
C GLN A 53 -11.58 41.60 -52.13
N VAL A 54 -11.08 42.83 -52.31
CA VAL A 54 -10.23 43.50 -51.31
C VAL A 54 -11.03 43.82 -50.05
N GLN A 55 -12.31 44.17 -50.16
CA GLN A 55 -13.18 44.43 -49.02
C GLN A 55 -13.53 43.14 -48.24
N GLU A 56 -13.82 42.03 -48.94
CA GLU A 56 -13.99 40.70 -48.33
C GLU A 56 -12.68 40.22 -47.68
N GLU A 57 -11.53 40.43 -48.33
CA GLU A 57 -10.21 40.12 -47.77
C GLU A 57 -9.88 40.99 -46.54
N GLU A 58 -10.27 42.27 -46.52
CA GLU A 58 -10.15 43.15 -45.34
C GLU A 58 -11.08 42.71 -44.20
N GLU A 59 -12.32 42.32 -44.52
CA GLU A 59 -13.29 41.86 -43.53
C GLU A 59 -12.89 40.49 -42.95
N GLU A 60 -12.33 39.60 -43.77
CA GLU A 60 -11.73 38.32 -43.37
C GLU A 60 -10.47 38.57 -42.52
N GLN A 61 -9.59 39.50 -42.88
CA GLN A 61 -8.44 39.88 -42.06
C GLN A 61 -8.85 40.49 -40.72
N LEU A 62 -9.91 41.30 -40.67
CA LEU A 62 -10.46 41.85 -39.43
C LEU A 62 -11.10 40.76 -38.56
N GLN A 63 -11.81 39.80 -39.17
CA GLN A 63 -12.37 38.64 -38.46
C GLN A 63 -11.27 37.71 -37.93
N ASP A 64 -10.23 37.44 -38.72
CA ASP A 64 -9.09 36.63 -38.30
C ASP A 64 -8.26 37.33 -37.24
N ALA A 65 -8.07 38.65 -37.33
CA ALA A 65 -7.45 39.43 -36.27
C ALA A 65 -8.30 39.41 -34.97
N GLY A 66 -9.62 39.47 -35.09
CA GLY A 66 -10.54 39.32 -33.95
C GLY A 66 -10.52 37.91 -33.34
N ARG A 67 -10.46 36.87 -34.19
CA ARG A 67 -10.35 35.47 -33.78
C ARG A 67 -9.01 35.19 -33.09
N ALA A 68 -7.90 35.65 -33.67
CA ALA A 68 -6.57 35.55 -33.07
C ALA A 68 -6.48 36.34 -31.76
N GLY A 69 -7.10 37.52 -31.68
CA GLY A 69 -7.17 38.31 -30.45
C GLY A 69 -7.97 37.61 -29.34
N THR A 70 -9.11 37.01 -29.67
CA THR A 70 -9.94 36.25 -28.71
C THR A 70 -9.28 34.93 -28.30
N GLU A 71 -8.59 34.24 -29.19
CA GLU A 71 -7.78 33.05 -28.89
C GLU A 71 -6.58 33.38 -27.98
N SER A 72 -5.90 34.51 -28.23
CA SER A 72 -4.83 35.01 -27.38
C SER A 72 -5.33 35.30 -25.96
N ILE A 73 -6.45 36.02 -25.83
CA ILE A 73 -7.09 36.29 -24.53
C ILE A 73 -7.53 34.98 -23.84
N ALA A 74 -8.09 34.03 -24.59
CA ALA A 74 -8.49 32.73 -24.03
C ALA A 74 -7.30 31.91 -23.53
N GLN A 75 -6.17 31.92 -24.25
CA GLN A 75 -4.93 31.27 -23.83
C GLN A 75 -4.33 31.94 -22.58
N ASP A 76 -4.40 33.26 -22.49
CA ASP A 76 -3.88 34.01 -21.34
C ASP A 76 -4.73 33.76 -20.08
N ILE A 77 -6.06 33.75 -20.22
CA ILE A 77 -7.00 33.38 -19.15
C ILE A 77 -6.78 31.92 -18.72
N HIS A 78 -6.63 30.99 -19.67
CA HIS A 78 -6.36 29.59 -19.34
C HIS A 78 -5.04 29.44 -18.59
N SER A 79 -3.98 30.11 -19.03
CA SER A 79 -2.68 30.13 -18.37
C SER A 79 -2.75 30.73 -16.96
N GLN A 80 -3.60 31.73 -16.75
CA GLN A 80 -3.80 32.35 -15.44
C GLN A 80 -4.56 31.41 -14.48
N VAL A 81 -5.63 30.76 -14.96
CA VAL A 81 -6.40 29.79 -14.18
C VAL A 81 -5.55 28.58 -13.78
N GLU A 82 -4.73 28.04 -14.68
CA GLU A 82 -3.81 26.94 -14.37
C GLU A 82 -2.81 27.33 -13.26
N LYS A 83 -2.23 28.52 -13.34
CA LYS A 83 -1.32 29.04 -12.29
C LYS A 83 -2.03 29.22 -10.94
N GLU A 84 -3.26 29.74 -10.94
CA GLU A 84 -4.06 29.86 -9.72
C GLU A 84 -4.37 28.48 -9.12
N LYS A 85 -4.70 27.48 -9.96
CA LYS A 85 -4.94 26.10 -9.51
C LYS A 85 -3.67 25.44 -8.98
N GLU A 86 -2.52 25.66 -9.62
CA GLU A 86 -1.23 25.19 -9.11
C GLU A 86 -0.88 25.81 -7.76
N LEU A 87 -1.12 27.11 -7.58
CA LEU A 87 -0.92 27.79 -6.30
C LEU A 87 -1.85 27.25 -5.22
N GLU A 88 -3.14 27.09 -5.52
CA GLU A 88 -4.14 26.53 -4.60
C GLU A 88 -3.77 25.09 -4.18
N LEU A 89 -3.38 24.24 -5.13
CA LEU A 89 -2.92 22.87 -4.85
C LEU A 89 -1.65 22.86 -3.99
N LYS A 90 -0.72 23.78 -4.25
CA LYS A 90 0.51 23.90 -3.48
C LYS A 90 0.24 24.34 -2.05
N GLU A 91 -0.65 25.31 -1.85
CA GLU A 91 -1.08 25.75 -0.52
C GLU A 91 -1.78 24.62 0.26
N GLN A 92 -2.66 23.85 -0.41
CA GLN A 92 -3.30 22.68 0.19
C GLN A 92 -2.28 21.60 0.57
N PHE A 93 -1.31 21.33 -0.30
CA PHE A 93 -0.23 20.37 -0.02
C PHE A 93 0.63 20.82 1.16
N ASP A 94 0.99 22.10 1.21
CA ASP A 94 1.78 22.67 2.30
C ASP A 94 0.99 22.71 3.62
N ALA A 95 -0.33 22.94 3.58
CA ALA A 95 -1.20 22.83 4.75
C ALA A 95 -1.27 21.38 5.27
N LEU A 96 -1.54 20.42 4.38
CA LEU A 96 -1.59 19.00 4.72
C LEU A 96 -0.24 18.51 5.27
N ARG A 97 0.87 18.97 4.70
CA ARG A 97 2.22 18.66 5.18
C ARG A 97 2.45 19.21 6.58
N ARG A 98 2.02 20.45 6.88
CA ARG A 98 2.11 21.04 8.21
C ARG A 98 1.30 20.24 9.24
N GLU A 99 0.04 19.94 8.95
CA GLU A 99 -0.80 19.11 9.83
C GLU A 99 -0.19 17.72 10.08
N HIS A 100 0.35 17.08 9.03
CA HIS A 100 1.02 15.80 9.19
C HIS A 100 2.27 15.91 10.08
N THR A 101 3.06 16.97 9.95
CA THR A 101 4.22 17.19 10.82
C THR A 101 3.81 17.49 12.26
N GLU A 102 2.75 18.25 12.47
CA GLU A 102 2.23 18.58 13.81
C GLU A 102 1.70 17.34 14.52
N THR A 103 0.88 16.54 13.84
CA THR A 103 0.35 15.28 14.37
C THR A 103 1.45 14.27 14.69
N LEU A 104 2.49 14.16 13.85
CA LEU A 104 3.65 13.32 14.14
C LEU A 104 4.41 13.81 15.38
N GLN A 105 4.62 15.12 15.52
CA GLN A 105 5.28 15.67 16.70
C GLN A 105 4.45 15.48 17.97
N GLU A 106 3.13 15.65 17.91
CA GLU A 106 2.24 15.37 19.03
C GLU A 106 2.27 13.91 19.44
N LEU A 107 2.25 13.00 18.47
CA LEU A 107 2.36 11.57 18.72
C LEU A 107 3.72 11.22 19.36
N GLN A 108 4.82 11.82 18.90
CA GLN A 108 6.14 11.66 19.49
C GLN A 108 6.16 12.15 20.95
N ARG A 109 5.64 13.35 21.23
CA ARG A 109 5.57 13.90 22.60
C ARG A 109 4.71 13.02 23.51
N ALA A 110 3.58 12.50 23.01
CA ALA A 110 2.71 11.61 23.75
C ALA A 110 3.43 10.28 24.08
N HIS A 111 4.12 9.70 23.10
CA HIS A 111 4.92 8.48 23.28
C HIS A 111 6.05 8.67 24.29
N GLU A 112 6.80 9.77 24.21
CA GLU A 112 7.86 10.10 25.16
C GLU A 112 7.31 10.26 26.59
N LYS A 113 6.17 10.94 26.73
CA LYS A 113 5.49 11.09 28.02
C LYS A 113 5.01 9.76 28.58
N GLU A 114 4.41 8.90 27.77
CA GLU A 114 3.97 7.57 28.19
C GLU A 114 5.17 6.72 28.63
N LYS A 115 6.26 6.74 27.86
CA LYS A 115 7.50 6.04 28.21
C LYS A 115 8.07 6.50 29.55
N LEU A 116 8.06 7.81 29.82
CA LEU A 116 8.49 8.37 31.11
C LEU A 116 7.58 7.91 32.25
N LEU A 117 6.26 8.03 32.10
CA LEU A 117 5.29 7.60 33.11
C LEU A 117 5.41 6.09 33.42
N LEU A 118 5.61 5.28 32.39
CA LEU A 118 5.83 3.84 32.52
C LEU A 118 7.12 3.55 33.29
N ALA A 119 8.22 4.22 32.95
CA ALA A 119 9.50 4.08 33.64
C ALA A 119 9.40 4.48 35.12
N GLU A 120 8.72 5.59 35.42
CA GLU A 120 8.48 6.03 36.79
C GLU A 120 7.59 5.04 37.56
N SER A 121 6.51 4.56 36.96
CA SER A 121 5.61 3.56 37.57
C SER A 121 6.35 2.26 37.89
N HIS A 122 7.17 1.79 36.95
CA HIS A 122 8.02 0.62 37.14
C HIS A 122 9.01 0.85 38.28
N HIS A 123 9.71 1.98 38.29
CA HIS A 123 10.68 2.30 39.34
C HIS A 123 10.02 2.41 40.72
N ARG A 124 8.84 3.04 40.82
CA ARG A 124 8.06 3.09 42.07
C ARG A 124 7.67 1.69 42.55
N SER A 125 7.19 0.84 41.65
CA SER A 125 6.80 -0.53 41.96
C SER A 125 8.00 -1.35 42.43
N GLN A 126 9.15 -1.21 41.76
CA GLN A 126 10.41 -1.83 42.14
C GLN A 126 10.88 -1.38 43.52
N ALA A 127 10.85 -0.07 43.80
CA ALA A 127 11.23 0.49 45.10
C ALA A 127 10.33 -0.03 46.22
N ALA A 128 9.01 -0.04 46.01
CA ALA A 128 8.05 -0.58 46.97
C ALA A 128 8.31 -2.08 47.25
N LEU A 129 8.54 -2.88 46.21
CA LEU A 129 8.91 -4.30 46.40
C LEU A 129 10.21 -4.43 47.20
N GLN A 130 11.21 -3.61 46.90
CA GLN A 130 12.48 -3.65 47.62
C GLN A 130 12.34 -3.25 49.10
N GLU A 131 11.49 -2.28 49.42
CA GLU A 131 11.13 -1.94 50.80
C GLU A 131 10.43 -3.12 51.50
N THR A 132 9.48 -3.79 50.84
CA THR A 132 8.83 -4.99 51.43
C THR A 132 9.83 -6.12 51.68
N ILE A 133 10.77 -6.35 50.75
CA ILE A 133 11.83 -7.36 50.91
C ILE A 133 12.72 -7.00 52.11
N GLN A 134 13.10 -5.74 52.27
CA GLN A 134 13.89 -5.30 53.41
C GLN A 134 13.13 -5.45 54.73
N ALA A 135 11.85 -5.08 54.77
CA ALA A 135 10.99 -5.24 55.93
C ALA A 135 10.87 -6.72 56.33
N LEU A 136 10.57 -7.61 55.38
CA LEU A 136 10.47 -9.05 55.62
C LEU A 136 11.81 -9.65 56.08
N ASN A 137 12.93 -9.25 55.47
CA ASN A 137 14.25 -9.67 55.91
C ASN A 137 14.57 -9.23 57.34
N SER A 138 14.15 -8.01 57.73
CA SER A 138 14.34 -7.53 59.10
C SER A 138 13.48 -8.31 60.10
N GLN A 139 12.25 -8.66 59.73
CA GLN A 139 11.38 -9.52 60.54
C GLN A 139 11.97 -10.92 60.68
N LEU A 140 12.42 -11.53 59.58
CA LEU A 140 13.07 -12.84 59.57
C LEU A 140 14.29 -12.86 60.49
N LYS A 141 15.19 -11.87 60.39
CA LYS A 141 16.34 -11.74 61.30
C LYS A 141 15.91 -11.63 62.76
N SER A 142 14.92 -10.79 63.06
CA SER A 142 14.42 -10.64 64.44
C SER A 142 13.81 -11.93 64.99
N PHE A 143 13.17 -12.73 64.14
CA PHE A 143 12.59 -14.02 64.52
C PHE A 143 13.68 -15.06 64.74
N GLN A 144 14.68 -15.12 63.86
CA GLN A 144 15.86 -15.97 64.01
C GLN A 144 16.61 -15.66 65.31
N GLU A 145 16.81 -14.38 65.64
CA GLU A 145 17.44 -13.97 66.90
C GLU A 145 16.63 -14.36 68.13
N LYS A 146 15.29 -14.28 68.06
CA LYS A 146 14.41 -14.75 69.14
C LYS A 146 14.46 -16.26 69.30
N MET A 147 14.42 -17.00 68.20
CA MET A 147 14.55 -18.46 68.18
C MET A 147 15.88 -18.88 68.80
N LYS A 148 16.99 -18.30 68.34
CA LYS A 148 18.32 -18.55 68.89
C LYS A 148 18.39 -18.27 70.39
N ARG A 149 17.82 -17.16 70.87
CA ARG A 149 17.76 -16.86 72.31
C ARG A 149 16.95 -17.87 73.11
N VAL A 150 15.83 -18.35 72.55
CA VAL A 150 15.01 -19.39 73.19
C VAL A 150 15.77 -20.72 73.23
N GLU A 151 16.41 -21.12 72.14
CA GLU A 151 17.24 -22.33 72.06
C GLU A 151 18.41 -22.26 73.06
N GLU A 152 19.14 -21.15 73.11
CA GLU A 152 20.23 -20.92 74.07
C GLU A 152 19.72 -20.94 75.52
N SER A 153 18.55 -20.35 75.78
CA SER A 153 17.94 -20.36 77.12
C SER A 153 17.51 -21.76 77.55
N LEU A 154 16.87 -22.51 76.64
CA LEU A 154 16.43 -23.88 76.89
C LEU A 154 17.64 -24.79 77.12
N LEU A 155 18.62 -24.73 76.22
CA LEU A 155 19.88 -25.49 76.35
C LEU A 155 20.61 -25.14 77.64
N SER A 156 20.68 -23.87 78.01
CA SER A 156 21.31 -23.44 79.28
C SER A 156 20.55 -23.96 80.51
N THR A 157 19.22 -23.96 80.49
CA THR A 157 18.42 -24.48 81.60
C THR A 157 18.51 -26.00 81.71
N ASP A 158 18.40 -26.72 80.60
CA ASP A 158 18.54 -28.18 80.57
C ASP A 158 19.96 -28.60 80.96
N TYR A 159 21.00 -27.90 80.49
CA TYR A 159 22.39 -28.15 80.90
C TYR A 159 22.59 -27.94 82.41
N LYS A 160 22.03 -26.87 82.98
CA LYS A 160 22.09 -26.63 84.43
C LYS A 160 21.35 -27.71 85.23
N LYS A 161 20.17 -28.15 84.79
CA LYS A 161 19.43 -29.25 85.42
C LYS A 161 20.22 -30.56 85.33
N HIS A 162 20.77 -30.86 84.16
CA HIS A 162 21.54 -32.07 83.94
C HIS A 162 22.77 -32.14 84.87
N ILE A 163 23.49 -31.03 85.05
CA ILE A 163 24.60 -30.95 86.01
C ILE A 163 24.13 -31.17 87.45
N GLN A 164 22.96 -30.65 87.82
CA GLN A 164 22.40 -30.84 89.17
C GLN A 164 21.95 -32.28 89.43
N GLU A 165 21.39 -32.94 88.42
CA GLU A 165 20.85 -34.31 88.53
C GLU A 165 21.93 -35.39 88.40
N TYR A 166 22.89 -35.19 87.49
CA TYR A 166 23.85 -36.24 87.08
C TYR A 166 25.32 -35.86 87.32
N GLY A 167 25.61 -34.62 87.76
CA GLY A 167 26.97 -34.11 87.91
C GLY A 167 27.55 -33.55 86.60
N SER A 168 28.80 -33.08 86.65
CA SER A 168 29.48 -32.59 85.44
C SER A 168 29.61 -33.72 84.39
N PRO A 169 29.46 -33.41 83.09
CA PRO A 169 29.60 -34.40 82.02
C PRO A 169 30.90 -35.20 82.17
N SER A 170 30.80 -36.52 82.08
CA SER A 170 31.97 -37.41 82.06
C SER A 170 32.78 -37.18 80.77
N PRO A 171 34.13 -37.27 80.80
CA PRO A 171 34.98 -37.16 79.61
C PRO A 171 34.56 -38.08 78.44
N PHE A 172 33.88 -39.19 78.74
CA PHE A 172 33.28 -40.07 77.73
C PHE A 172 32.27 -39.33 76.82
N TRP A 173 31.39 -38.51 77.40
CA TRP A 173 30.37 -37.78 76.65
C TRP A 173 30.97 -36.61 75.86
N GLU A 174 32.03 -35.99 76.35
CA GLU A 174 32.79 -34.97 75.62
C GLU A 174 33.39 -35.58 74.35
N GLN A 175 33.99 -36.76 74.46
CA GLN A 175 34.55 -37.48 73.32
C GLN A 175 33.47 -37.92 72.31
N GLU A 176 32.32 -38.40 72.78
CA GLU A 176 31.20 -38.77 71.90
C GLU A 176 30.64 -37.55 71.17
N LEU A 177 30.50 -36.40 71.86
CA LEU A 177 30.08 -35.14 71.24
C LEU A 177 31.07 -34.67 70.17
N GLU A 178 32.37 -34.78 70.43
CA GLU A 178 33.42 -34.43 69.46
C GLU A 178 33.38 -35.37 68.24
N SER A 179 33.15 -36.67 68.44
CA SER A 179 32.98 -37.63 67.34
C SER A 179 31.74 -37.33 66.48
N LEU A 180 30.60 -37.05 67.12
CA LEU A 180 29.37 -36.70 66.41
C LEU A 180 29.51 -35.36 65.66
N HIS A 181 30.20 -34.38 66.25
CA HIS A 181 30.49 -33.12 65.59
C HIS A 181 31.25 -33.33 64.30
N PHE A 182 32.32 -34.14 64.32
CA PHE A 182 33.09 -34.47 63.12
C PHE A 182 32.24 -35.15 62.04
N VAL A 183 31.37 -36.10 62.42
CA VAL A 183 30.47 -36.76 61.46
C VAL A 183 29.48 -35.76 60.84
N ILE A 184 28.96 -34.82 61.63
CA ILE A 184 28.06 -33.76 61.15
C ILE A 184 28.82 -32.84 60.19
N GLU A 185 30.03 -32.41 60.52
CA GLU A 185 30.86 -31.59 59.63
C GLU A 185 31.12 -32.29 58.29
N MET A 186 31.48 -33.57 58.31
CA MET A 186 31.67 -34.34 57.07
C MET A 186 30.37 -34.44 56.26
N LYS A 187 29.22 -34.65 56.91
CA LYS A 187 27.92 -34.70 56.23
C LYS A 187 27.54 -33.34 55.64
N ASN A 188 27.81 -32.25 56.34
CA ASN A 188 27.56 -30.90 55.84
C ASN A 188 28.43 -30.59 54.62
N GLU A 189 29.72 -30.94 54.64
CA GLU A 189 30.59 -30.76 53.47
C GLU A 189 30.11 -31.62 52.28
N HIS A 190 29.64 -32.84 52.53
CA HIS A 190 29.03 -33.66 51.49
C HIS A 190 27.77 -33.02 50.89
N ILE A 191 26.88 -32.47 51.73
CA ILE A 191 25.68 -31.76 51.29
C ILE A 191 26.06 -30.54 50.45
N HIS A 192 27.01 -29.72 50.88
CA HIS A 192 27.50 -28.60 50.09
C HIS A 192 28.10 -29.03 48.74
N GLY A 193 28.75 -30.20 48.70
CA GLY A 193 29.21 -30.81 47.45
C GLY A 193 28.05 -31.19 46.52
N LEU A 194 26.94 -31.69 47.06
CA LEU A 194 25.72 -31.98 46.29
C LEU A 194 25.03 -30.71 45.82
N ASP A 195 24.93 -29.67 46.66
CA ASP A 195 24.33 -28.37 46.30
C ASP A 195 25.05 -27.72 45.11
N LYS A 196 26.40 -27.76 45.11
CA LYS A 196 27.20 -27.26 43.98
C LYS A 196 26.92 -28.02 42.69
N LYS A 197 26.73 -29.35 42.77
CA LYS A 197 26.37 -30.18 41.60
C LYS A 197 24.96 -29.89 41.13
N LEU A 198 24.01 -29.70 42.05
CA LEU A 198 22.63 -29.34 41.74
C LEU A 198 22.59 -28.02 40.98
N LEU A 199 23.24 -26.98 41.50
CA LEU A 199 23.31 -25.67 40.84
C LEU A 199 23.95 -25.75 39.45
N HIS A 200 24.97 -26.60 39.27
CA HIS A 200 25.56 -26.83 37.96
C HIS A 200 24.57 -27.47 36.98
N LEU A 201 23.79 -28.47 37.44
CA LEU A 201 22.76 -29.12 36.63
C LEU A 201 21.65 -28.14 36.26
N GLU A 202 21.17 -27.33 37.19
CA GLU A 202 20.14 -26.29 36.94
C GLU A 202 20.60 -25.30 35.86
N ASN A 203 21.87 -24.86 35.90
CA ASN A 203 22.44 -23.97 34.88
C ASN A 203 22.55 -24.65 33.50
N VAL A 204 22.90 -25.93 33.46
CA VAL A 204 22.92 -26.70 32.21
C VAL A 204 21.50 -26.89 31.67
N GLU A 205 20.52 -27.12 32.52
CA GLU A 205 19.11 -27.22 32.15
C GLU A 205 18.58 -25.91 31.57
N GLU A 206 18.87 -24.75 32.19
CA GLU A 206 18.51 -23.44 31.67
C GLU A 206 19.09 -23.20 30.26
N LYS A 207 20.38 -23.52 30.06
CA LYS A 207 21.02 -23.42 28.74
C LYS A 207 20.38 -24.36 27.72
N ASN A 208 20.00 -25.57 28.14
CA ASN A 208 19.36 -26.52 27.25
C ASN A 208 17.99 -25.99 26.80
N LEU A 209 17.20 -25.41 27.70
CA LEU A 209 15.92 -24.78 27.36
C LEU A 209 16.09 -23.66 26.32
N LEU A 210 17.08 -22.77 26.50
CA LEU A 210 17.38 -21.70 25.53
C LEU A 210 17.77 -22.26 24.16
N LEU A 211 18.55 -23.35 24.12
CA LEU A 211 18.93 -24.01 22.88
C LEU A 211 17.72 -24.68 22.21
N GLU A 212 16.83 -25.31 22.98
CA GLU A 212 15.59 -25.89 22.47
C GLU A 212 14.68 -24.84 21.85
N GLU A 213 14.53 -23.67 22.48
CA GLU A 213 13.81 -22.53 21.90
C GLU A 213 14.46 -22.05 20.60
N LYS A 214 15.79 -21.91 20.59
CA LYS A 214 16.52 -21.49 19.38
C LYS A 214 16.34 -22.49 18.24
N VAL A 215 16.35 -23.79 18.53
CA VAL A 215 16.08 -24.85 17.55
C VAL A 215 14.67 -24.71 16.99
N LYS A 216 13.65 -24.51 17.85
CA LYS A 216 12.26 -24.30 17.39
C LYS A 216 12.13 -23.08 16.48
N THR A 217 12.75 -21.95 16.84
CA THR A 217 12.75 -20.75 15.99
C THR A 217 13.40 -21.04 14.63
N LEU A 218 14.57 -21.69 14.62
CA LEU A 218 15.25 -22.02 13.36
C LEU A 218 14.47 -23.02 12.50
N GLN A 219 13.76 -23.96 13.13
CA GLN A 219 12.86 -24.89 12.42
C GLN A 219 11.72 -24.11 11.75
N GLN A 220 11.07 -23.21 12.47
CA GLN A 220 10.00 -22.37 11.93
C GLN A 220 10.49 -21.50 10.77
N GLU A 221 11.65 -20.85 10.92
CA GLU A 221 12.26 -20.05 9.84
C GLU A 221 12.57 -20.89 8.59
N ASN A 222 13.01 -22.14 8.78
CA ASN A 222 13.28 -23.06 7.68
C ASN A 222 12.00 -23.47 6.95
N GLU A 223 10.94 -23.80 7.69
CA GLU A 223 9.62 -24.11 7.12
C GLU A 223 9.07 -22.91 6.32
N ASP A 224 9.17 -21.70 6.85
CA ASP A 224 8.76 -20.47 6.16
C ASP A 224 9.57 -20.24 4.87
N LEU A 225 10.88 -20.53 4.88
CA LEU A 225 11.72 -20.46 3.69
C LEU A 225 11.32 -21.53 2.66
N GLN A 226 11.04 -22.76 3.09
CA GLN A 226 10.58 -23.83 2.20
C GLN A 226 9.25 -23.47 1.52
N VAL A 227 8.29 -22.91 2.26
CA VAL A 227 7.02 -22.43 1.70
C VAL A 227 7.27 -21.31 0.68
N ARG A 228 8.15 -20.35 0.99
CA ARG A 228 8.53 -19.29 0.05
C ARG A 228 9.16 -19.84 -1.23
N ILE A 229 10.10 -20.77 -1.12
CA ILE A 229 10.74 -21.43 -2.26
C ILE A 229 9.68 -22.15 -3.12
N GLN A 230 8.75 -22.86 -2.50
CA GLN A 230 7.70 -23.57 -3.22
C GLN A 230 6.79 -22.60 -4.00
N ASN A 231 6.42 -21.46 -3.40
CA ASN A 231 5.63 -20.42 -4.07
C ASN A 231 6.39 -19.82 -5.26
N HIS A 232 7.68 -19.50 -5.09
CA HIS A 232 8.51 -19.00 -6.19
C HIS A 232 8.66 -20.04 -7.32
N LEU A 233 8.77 -21.32 -6.98
CA LEU A 233 8.85 -22.40 -7.97
C LEU A 233 7.56 -22.52 -8.78
N VAL A 234 6.39 -22.39 -8.14
CA VAL A 234 5.10 -22.37 -8.83
C VAL A 234 5.00 -21.17 -9.78
N MET A 235 5.35 -19.97 -9.32
CA MET A 235 5.35 -18.77 -10.17
C MET A 235 6.32 -18.90 -11.35
N ALA A 236 7.52 -19.44 -11.13
CA ALA A 236 8.50 -19.66 -12.20
C ALA A 236 7.98 -20.65 -13.27
N ARG A 237 7.27 -21.69 -12.85
CA ARG A 237 6.60 -22.63 -13.78
C ARG A 237 5.50 -21.93 -14.59
N GLN A 238 4.63 -21.16 -13.93
CA GLN A 238 3.57 -20.40 -14.60
C GLN A 238 4.12 -19.42 -15.64
N LEU A 239 5.13 -18.63 -15.28
CA LEU A 239 5.79 -17.71 -16.22
C LEU A 239 6.43 -18.45 -17.40
N SER A 240 7.01 -19.63 -17.16
CA SER A 240 7.56 -20.46 -18.24
C SER A 240 6.49 -20.99 -19.18
N GLU A 241 5.33 -21.39 -18.65
CA GLU A 241 4.16 -21.82 -19.44
C GLU A 241 3.60 -20.67 -20.26
N GLU A 242 3.43 -19.49 -19.67
CA GLU A 242 2.99 -18.27 -20.37
C GLU A 242 3.96 -17.86 -21.49
N LEU A 243 5.27 -17.91 -21.22
CA LEU A 243 6.31 -17.62 -22.20
C LEU A 243 6.27 -18.62 -23.37
N GLN A 244 6.08 -19.91 -23.09
CA GLN A 244 5.91 -20.93 -24.12
C GLN A 244 4.64 -20.69 -24.94
N ALA A 245 3.52 -20.34 -24.31
CA ALA A 245 2.27 -20.01 -24.98
C ALA A 245 2.42 -18.77 -25.89
N ALA A 246 3.08 -17.72 -25.41
CA ALA A 246 3.33 -16.50 -26.17
C ALA A 246 4.23 -16.76 -27.39
N ARG A 247 5.30 -17.56 -27.24
CA ARG A 247 6.13 -17.99 -28.38
C ARG A 247 5.32 -18.76 -29.42
N GLY A 248 4.48 -19.70 -28.99
CA GLY A 248 3.60 -20.45 -29.88
C GLY A 248 2.58 -19.56 -30.61
N ALA A 249 2.07 -18.51 -29.96
CA ALA A 249 1.19 -17.53 -30.61
C ALA A 249 1.94 -16.70 -31.66
N LEU A 250 3.15 -16.23 -31.33
CA LEU A 250 4.00 -15.48 -32.25
C LEU A 250 4.38 -16.30 -33.49
N GLU A 251 4.72 -17.58 -33.33
CA GLU A 251 5.01 -18.48 -34.46
C GLU A 251 3.80 -18.64 -35.38
N LYS A 252 2.59 -18.77 -34.81
CA LYS A 252 1.34 -18.83 -35.60
C LYS A 252 1.07 -17.54 -36.35
N GLU A 253 1.26 -16.39 -35.71
CA GLU A 253 1.10 -15.09 -36.35
C GLU A 253 2.09 -14.90 -37.50
N ALA A 254 3.35 -15.30 -37.30
CA ALA A 254 4.36 -15.28 -38.35
C ALA A 254 3.98 -16.17 -39.55
N GLN A 255 3.45 -17.37 -39.30
CA GLN A 255 2.95 -18.27 -40.35
C GLN A 255 1.78 -17.66 -41.12
N LEU A 256 0.80 -17.08 -40.43
CA LEU A 256 -0.35 -16.41 -41.05
C LEU A 256 0.09 -15.20 -41.88
N ARG A 257 1.04 -14.41 -41.38
CA ARG A 257 1.62 -13.27 -42.10
C ARG A 257 2.34 -13.72 -43.37
N ASP A 258 3.14 -14.79 -43.30
CA ASP A 258 3.84 -15.33 -44.47
C ASP A 258 2.84 -15.89 -45.50
N GLN A 259 1.75 -16.53 -45.04
CA GLN A 259 0.65 -16.96 -45.90
C GLN A 259 -0.02 -15.77 -46.60
N ALA A 260 -0.41 -14.74 -45.84
CA ALA A 260 -1.00 -13.52 -46.38
C ALA A 260 -0.06 -12.79 -47.36
N HIS A 261 1.26 -12.85 -47.12
CA HIS A 261 2.25 -12.31 -48.06
C HIS A 261 2.26 -13.05 -49.39
N ARG A 262 2.25 -14.40 -49.36
CA ARG A 262 2.16 -15.22 -50.58
C ARG A 262 0.86 -14.95 -51.34
N GLU A 263 -0.28 -14.92 -50.64
CA GLU A 263 -1.58 -14.60 -51.23
C GLU A 263 -1.58 -13.21 -51.87
N LYS A 264 -0.98 -12.21 -51.20
CA LYS A 264 -0.79 -10.86 -51.75
C LYS A 264 0.07 -10.88 -53.02
N GLU A 265 1.20 -11.59 -53.03
CA GLU A 265 2.06 -11.73 -54.20
C GLU A 265 1.35 -12.41 -55.37
N GLU A 266 0.61 -13.48 -55.11
CA GLU A 266 -0.21 -14.15 -56.12
C GLU A 266 -1.27 -13.22 -56.72
N LEU A 267 -1.96 -12.44 -55.89
CA LEU A 267 -2.94 -11.45 -56.35
C LEU A 267 -2.29 -10.34 -57.17
N LEU A 268 -1.14 -9.81 -56.75
CA LEU A 268 -0.38 -8.83 -57.52
C LEU A 268 0.05 -9.37 -58.88
N TYR A 269 0.54 -10.62 -58.92
CA TYR A 269 0.91 -11.28 -60.17
C TYR A 269 -0.28 -11.40 -61.13
N ARG A 270 -1.47 -11.77 -60.64
CA ARG A 270 -2.70 -11.82 -61.45
C ARG A 270 -3.08 -10.45 -62.02
N VAL A 271 -2.89 -9.36 -61.26
CA VAL A 271 -3.17 -7.99 -61.70
C VAL A 271 -2.16 -7.51 -62.76
N LEU A 272 -0.86 -7.77 -62.55
CA LEU A 272 0.23 -7.28 -63.40
C LEU A 272 0.36 -8.05 -64.73
N ASN A 273 0.15 -9.36 -64.73
CA ASN A 273 0.39 -10.22 -65.90
C ASN A 273 -0.86 -10.47 -66.76
N GLY A 274 -1.95 -9.72 -66.52
CA GLY A 274 -3.14 -9.75 -67.36
C GLY A 274 -4.05 -10.94 -67.08
N GLY A 275 -4.92 -10.79 -66.07
CA GLY A 275 -6.23 -11.43 -66.10
C GLY A 275 -7.24 -10.45 -66.69
N ASP A 276 -7.79 -10.78 -67.86
CA ASP A 276 -8.97 -10.13 -68.41
C ASP A 276 -10.01 -9.94 -67.31
N GLY A 277 -10.53 -8.71 -67.23
CA GLY A 277 -11.44 -8.31 -66.17
C GLY A 277 -12.66 -9.21 -66.08
N THR A 278 -12.98 -9.63 -64.86
CA THR A 278 -14.37 -9.83 -64.46
C THR A 278 -14.60 -9.09 -63.15
N PRO A 279 -15.46 -8.06 -63.12
CA PRO A 279 -15.89 -7.43 -61.87
C PRO A 279 -16.77 -8.44 -61.11
N PHE A 280 -16.56 -8.51 -59.79
CA PHE A 280 -17.42 -9.11 -58.77
C PHE A 280 -18.51 -10.10 -59.24
N PRO A 281 -18.44 -11.40 -58.88
CA PRO A 281 -19.62 -12.25 -59.00
C PRO A 281 -20.65 -11.77 -57.96
N MET A 282 -21.69 -11.09 -58.42
CA MET A 282 -22.97 -11.03 -57.71
C MET A 282 -23.46 -12.47 -57.54
N ALA A 283 -23.23 -13.06 -56.37
CA ALA A 283 -23.88 -14.30 -55.98
C ALA A 283 -25.33 -14.00 -55.60
N ALA A 284 -26.21 -14.07 -56.59
CA ALA A 284 -27.60 -14.46 -56.37
C ALA A 284 -27.60 -15.96 -56.05
N GLY A 285 -28.17 -16.36 -54.92
CA GLY A 285 -28.36 -17.79 -54.63
C GLY A 285 -28.50 -18.14 -53.15
N GLU A 286 -29.74 -18.04 -52.68
CA GLU A 286 -30.37 -18.94 -51.70
C GLU A 286 -29.89 -18.93 -50.23
N VAL A 287 -30.68 -18.18 -49.45
CA VAL A 287 -30.95 -18.40 -48.04
C VAL A 287 -31.67 -19.76 -47.85
N PRO A 288 -31.23 -20.61 -46.91
CA PRO A 288 -32.13 -21.52 -46.21
C PRO A 288 -32.41 -20.96 -44.81
N LEU A 289 -33.65 -20.51 -44.64
CA LEU A 289 -34.31 -20.37 -43.35
C LEU A 289 -34.31 -21.73 -42.64
N ILE A 290 -33.68 -21.81 -41.48
CA ILE A 290 -34.09 -22.74 -40.42
C ILE A 290 -34.15 -21.93 -39.11
N ALA A 291 -35.37 -21.47 -38.81
CA ALA A 291 -35.89 -21.40 -37.46
C ALA A 291 -36.15 -22.84 -37.01
N THR A 292 -35.89 -23.29 -35.79
CA THR A 292 -36.46 -22.81 -34.51
C THR A 292 -35.66 -23.47 -33.38
#